data_AF-A0A371FP38-F1
#
_entry.id   AF-A0A371FP38-F1
#
_cell.length_a   1.000
_cell.length_b   1.000
_cell.length_c   1.000
_cell.angle_alpha   90.00
_cell.angle_beta   90.00
_cell.angle_gamma   90.00
#
_symmetry.space_group_name_H-M   'P 1'
#
loop_
_entity.id
_entity.type
_entity.pdbx_description
1 polymer ?
#
loop_
_entity_poly.entity_id
_entity_poly.type
_entity_poly.pdbx_seq_one_letter_code
_entity_poly.pdbx_strand_id
1 'polypeptide(L)'
;MVKWIDNIWIWNLLWRRELFSWKEPIFLEFHNLLQMGVLFFYCGGDYSVKSANETLLAFDPVVWLSSVEEEAVMYNLWKSLAPSKVIAFAWQMLADRIPSRQNLVRHCILPPEDITCILRRQFQETSIHLFCHCPVSAAV
;
A
#
# COMPACT_ATOMS: atom_id res chain seq x y z
N MET A 1 20.39 13.18 -1.94
CA MET A 1 21.79 12.81 -2.30
C MET A 1 22.38 12.02 -1.14
N VAL A 2 22.93 10.84 -1.38
CA VAL A 2 23.44 9.93 -0.33
C VAL A 2 24.96 10.02 -0.29
N LYS A 3 25.55 10.03 0.92
CA LYS A 3 27.00 10.04 1.14
C LYS A 3 27.38 8.95 2.14
N TRP A 4 28.53 8.33 1.96
CA TRP A 4 29.12 7.38 2.92
C TRP A 4 30.31 8.03 3.59
N ILE A 5 30.25 8.21 4.91
CA ILE A 5 31.29 8.88 5.69
C ILE A 5 31.43 8.12 7.01
N ASP A 6 32.66 7.75 7.39
CA ASP A 6 32.99 7.09 8.67
C ASP A 6 32.13 5.85 8.99
N ASN A 7 31.95 4.96 8.02
CA ASN A 7 31.10 3.75 8.11
C ASN A 7 29.59 4.03 8.33
N ILE A 8 29.13 5.27 8.16
CA ILE A 8 27.72 5.64 8.32
C ILE A 8 27.19 6.21 7.00
N TRP A 9 25.99 5.79 6.62
CA TRP A 9 25.27 6.35 5.50
C TRP A 9 24.53 7.62 5.92
N ILE A 10 24.83 8.72 5.22
CA ILE A 10 24.20 10.02 5.44
C ILE A 10 23.22 10.27 4.29
N TRP A 11 21.94 10.29 4.65
CA TRP A 11 20.83 10.48 3.72
C TRP A 11 20.39 11.95 3.71
N ASN A 12 20.72 12.69 2.64
CA ASN A 12 20.14 14.02 2.42
C ASN A 12 18.86 13.88 1.60
N LEU A 13 17.74 13.70 2.31
CA LEU A 13 16.40 13.64 1.75
C LEU A 13 15.85 15.06 1.59
N LEU A 14 15.64 15.49 0.35
CA LEU A 14 15.03 16.77 0.04
C LEU A 14 13.57 16.52 -0.35
N TRP A 15 12.65 16.96 0.49
CA TRP A 15 11.23 16.80 0.26
C TRP A 15 10.71 17.91 -0.66
N ARG A 16 9.86 17.55 -1.63
CA ARG A 16 9.17 18.54 -2.48
C ARG A 16 8.16 19.39 -1.67
N ARG A 17 7.61 18.82 -0.59
CA ARG A 17 6.63 19.44 0.31
C ARG A 17 7.04 19.16 1.75
N GLU A 18 6.67 20.04 2.67
CA GLU A 18 6.87 19.79 4.10
C GLU A 18 6.15 18.51 4.53
N LEU A 19 6.78 17.78 5.46
CA LEU A 19 6.16 16.62 6.07
C LEU A 19 5.04 17.11 6.98
N PHE A 20 3.86 16.51 6.84
CA PHE A 20 2.77 16.72 7.80
C PHE A 20 3.17 16.10 9.14
N SER A 21 2.71 16.69 10.25
CA SER A 21 3.04 16.25 11.62
C SER A 21 2.78 14.75 11.86
N TRP A 22 1.72 14.19 11.27
CA TRP A 22 1.43 12.75 11.40
C TRP A 22 2.32 11.84 10.54
N LYS A 23 3.05 12.38 9.55
CA LYS A 23 4.03 11.62 8.76
C LYS A 23 5.39 11.56 9.44
N GLU A 24 5.63 12.36 10.48
CA GLU A 24 6.86 12.32 11.27
C GLU A 24 7.13 10.94 11.89
N PRO A 25 6.17 10.25 12.56
CA PRO A 25 6.43 8.91 13.08
C PRO A 25 6.73 7.88 11.99
N ILE A 26 6.03 7.93 10.85
CA ILE A 26 6.26 7.06 9.69
C ILE A 26 7.64 7.34 9.08
N PHE A 27 8.02 8.61 9.01
CA PHE A 27 9.33 9.03 8.53
C PHE A 27 10.44 8.54 9.46
N LEU A 28 10.25 8.59 10.77
CA LEU A 28 11.22 8.08 11.75
C LEU A 28 11.43 6.57 11.59
N GLU A 29 10.36 5.81 11.41
CA GLU A 29 10.45 4.37 11.13
C GLU A 29 11.20 4.10 9.82
N PHE A 30 10.85 4.80 8.76
CA PHE A 30 11.55 4.73 7.47
C PHE A 30 13.02 5.13 7.58
N HIS A 31 13.34 6.17 8.35
CA HIS A 31 14.70 6.64 8.57
C HIS A 31 15.53 5.60 9.33
N ASN A 32 14.94 4.91 10.30
CA ASN A 32 15.60 3.79 10.98
C ASN A 32 15.90 2.65 10.00
N LEU A 33 14.96 2.30 9.12
CA LEU A 33 15.18 1.29 8.07
C LEU A 33 16.29 1.69 7.08
N LEU A 34 16.37 2.98 6.73
CA LEU A 34 17.45 3.54 5.92
C LEU A 34 18.82 3.42 6.60
N GLN A 35 18.88 3.66 7.90
CA GLN A 35 20.11 3.56 8.69
C GLN A 35 20.54 2.10 8.92
N MET A 36 19.58 1.18 9.04
CA MET A 36 19.82 -0.27 9.17
C MET A 36 20.37 -0.90 7.88
N GLY A 37 20.47 -0.15 6.78
CA GLY A 37 21.07 -0.61 5.54
C GLY A 37 20.24 -1.64 4.76
N VAL A 38 18.98 -1.85 5.14
CA VAL A 38 18.05 -2.78 4.46
C VAL A 38 17.94 -2.41 2.97
N LEU A 39 17.91 -1.11 2.66
CA LEU A 39 17.89 -0.59 1.29
C LEU A 39 19.21 -0.75 0.51
N PHE A 40 20.31 -1.23 1.12
CA PHE A 40 21.60 -1.42 0.45
C PHE A 40 21.89 -2.85 -0.04
N PHE A 41 21.07 -3.86 0.32
CA PHE A 41 21.05 -5.11 -0.44
C PHE A 41 20.73 -4.88 -1.94
N TYR A 42 20.30 -3.68 -2.29
CA TYR A 42 19.82 -3.27 -3.60
C TYR A 42 20.86 -2.52 -4.46
N CYS A 43 22.04 -2.16 -3.92
CA CYS A 43 23.06 -1.40 -4.67
C CYS A 43 24.26 -2.26 -5.14
N GLY A 44 24.29 -3.55 -4.82
CA GLY A 44 25.40 -4.46 -5.16
C GLY A 44 25.35 -5.08 -6.56
N GLY A 45 24.34 -4.78 -7.38
CA GLY A 45 24.24 -5.26 -8.77
C GLY A 45 23.32 -6.47 -8.98
N ASP A 46 23.06 -7.28 -7.96
CA ASP A 46 22.13 -8.42 -8.05
C ASP A 46 20.72 -8.03 -7.59
N TYR A 47 20.13 -7.05 -8.29
CA TYR A 47 18.72 -6.72 -8.11
C TYR A 47 17.86 -7.70 -8.90
N SER A 48 17.07 -8.50 -8.20
CA SER A 48 15.92 -9.17 -8.79
C SER A 48 14.65 -8.68 -8.11
N VAL A 49 13.56 -8.57 -8.86
CA VAL A 49 12.23 -8.26 -8.31
C VAL A 49 11.87 -9.25 -7.19
N LYS A 50 12.37 -10.49 -7.27
CA LYS A 50 12.17 -11.55 -6.28
C LYS A 50 12.87 -11.25 -4.95
N SER A 51 14.18 -10.98 -4.95
CA SER A 51 14.94 -10.66 -3.73
C SER A 51 14.45 -9.37 -3.06
N ALA A 52 14.02 -8.40 -3.87
CA ALA A 52 13.37 -7.18 -3.40
C ALA A 52 12.07 -7.46 -2.64
N ASN A 53 11.22 -8.30 -3.23
CA ASN A 53 9.91 -8.64 -2.67
C ASN A 53 10.03 -9.51 -1.40
N GLU A 54 10.93 -10.50 -1.39
CA GLU A 54 11.20 -11.35 -0.22
C GLU A 54 11.67 -10.53 0.99
N THR A 55 12.54 -9.54 0.74
CA THR A 55 13.01 -8.63 1.79
C THR A 55 11.87 -7.78 2.32
N LEU A 56 11.06 -7.16 1.44
CA LEU A 56 9.89 -6.38 1.85
C LEU A 56 8.88 -7.22 2.65
N LEU A 57 8.63 -8.46 2.24
CA LEU A 57 7.77 -9.40 2.95
C LEU A 57 8.32 -9.77 4.33
N ALA A 58 9.63 -9.77 4.54
CA ALA A 58 10.24 -10.03 5.84
C ALA A 58 10.15 -8.83 6.81
N PHE A 59 9.98 -7.61 6.30
CA PHE A 59 9.94 -6.37 7.10
C PHE A 59 8.52 -5.81 7.32
N ASP A 60 7.50 -6.32 6.64
CA ASP A 60 6.12 -5.87 6.81
C ASP A 60 5.29 -6.86 7.64
N PRO A 61 5.10 -6.61 8.96
CA PRO A 61 4.27 -7.46 9.80
C PRO A 61 2.76 -7.37 9.45
N VAL A 62 2.33 -6.40 8.63
CA VAL A 62 0.92 -6.19 8.26
C VAL A 62 0.52 -7.02 7.04
N VAL A 63 1.47 -7.39 6.18
CA VAL A 63 1.18 -8.17 4.94
C VAL A 63 0.89 -9.65 5.22
N TRP A 64 1.25 -10.17 6.39
CA TRP A 64 1.21 -11.61 6.69
C TRP A 64 0.03 -12.11 7.55
N LEU A 65 -0.93 -11.26 7.88
CA LEU A 65 -2.13 -11.70 8.61
C LEU A 65 -3.29 -12.06 7.67
N SER A 66 -2.99 -12.62 6.50
CA SER A 66 -4.03 -13.22 5.66
C SER A 66 -4.38 -14.62 6.17
N SER A 67 -5.66 -14.92 6.30
CA SER A 67 -6.11 -16.28 6.57
C SER A 67 -5.71 -17.25 5.44
N VAL A 68 -5.64 -18.55 5.73
CA VAL A 68 -5.41 -19.60 4.70
C VAL A 68 -6.43 -19.50 3.56
N GLU A 69 -7.65 -19.10 3.88
CA GLU A 69 -8.73 -18.89 2.92
C GLU A 69 -8.44 -17.70 1.99
N GLU A 70 -7.95 -16.58 2.54
CA GLU A 70 -7.54 -15.42 1.74
C GLU A 70 -6.39 -15.74 0.79
N GLU A 71 -5.39 -16.50 1.24
CA GLU A 71 -4.28 -16.94 0.39
C GLU A 71 -4.76 -17.81 -0.77
N ALA A 72 -5.66 -18.76 -0.49
CA ALA A 72 -6.25 -19.62 -1.51
C ALA A 72 -7.08 -18.83 -2.52
N VAL A 73 -7.86 -17.84 -2.07
CA VAL A 73 -8.61 -16.92 -2.93
C VAL A 73 -7.66 -16.15 -3.84
N MET A 74 -6.59 -15.59 -3.27
CA MET A 74 -5.61 -14.82 -4.04
C MET A 74 -4.89 -15.69 -5.08
N TYR A 75 -4.49 -16.89 -4.70
CA TYR A 75 -3.88 -17.87 -5.60
C TYR A 75 -4.78 -18.23 -6.78
N ASN A 76 -6.07 -18.48 -6.51
CA ASN A 76 -7.04 -18.79 -7.55
C ASN A 76 -7.33 -17.59 -8.45
N LEU A 77 -7.34 -16.37 -7.91
CA LEU A 77 -7.52 -15.15 -8.69
C LEU A 77 -6.42 -15.01 -9.77
N TRP A 78 -5.16 -15.26 -9.42
CA TRP A 78 -4.04 -15.17 -10.36
C TRP A 78 -4.06 -16.26 -11.45
N LYS A 79 -4.79 -17.37 -11.24
CA LYS A 79 -4.99 -18.42 -12.25
C LYS A 79 -6.13 -18.11 -13.23
N SER A 80 -6.88 -17.05 -13.00
CA SER A 80 -7.99 -16.66 -13.88
C SER A 80 -7.51 -16.40 -15.31
N LEU A 81 -8.36 -16.71 -16.29
CA LEU A 81 -8.14 -16.37 -17.70
C LEU A 81 -8.49 -14.91 -18.02
N ALA A 82 -8.89 -14.13 -17.01
CA ALA A 82 -9.19 -12.72 -17.18
C ALA A 82 -7.94 -11.92 -17.61
N PRO A 83 -8.11 -10.79 -18.30
CA PRO A 83 -6.98 -9.91 -18.61
C PRO A 83 -6.24 -9.48 -17.34
N SER A 84 -4.92 -9.33 -17.43
CA SER A 84 -4.06 -8.99 -16.29
C SER A 84 -4.50 -7.75 -15.52
N LYS A 85 -5.05 -6.75 -16.21
CA LYS A 85 -5.61 -5.54 -15.59
C LYS A 85 -6.83 -5.84 -14.69
N VAL A 86 -7.67 -6.78 -15.09
CA VAL A 86 -8.85 -7.20 -14.32
C VAL A 86 -8.41 -7.98 -13.08
N ILE A 87 -7.45 -8.89 -13.24
CA ILE A 87 -6.86 -9.65 -12.13
C ILE A 87 -6.21 -8.71 -11.11
N ALA A 88 -5.38 -7.77 -11.58
CA ALA A 88 -4.73 -6.79 -10.71
C ALA A 88 -5.74 -5.93 -9.96
N PHE A 89 -6.80 -5.47 -10.64
CA PHE A 89 -7.87 -4.70 -10.01
C PHE A 89 -8.61 -5.50 -8.94
N ALA A 90 -9.00 -6.75 -9.23
CA ALA A 90 -9.66 -7.62 -8.26
C ALA A 90 -8.75 -7.91 -7.05
N TRP A 91 -7.45 -8.11 -7.26
CA TRP A 91 -6.48 -8.29 -6.19
C TRP A 91 -6.41 -7.05 -5.29
N GLN A 92 -6.35 -5.86 -5.88
CA GLN A 92 -6.40 -4.60 -5.14
C GLN A 92 -7.70 -4.46 -4.35
N MET A 93 -8.84 -4.83 -4.94
CA MET A 93 -10.13 -4.74 -4.27
C MET A 93 -10.24 -5.70 -3.08
N LEU A 94 -9.84 -6.97 -3.25
CA LEU A 94 -9.87 -7.98 -2.19
C LEU A 94 -8.94 -7.63 -1.03
N ALA A 95 -7.79 -7.03 -1.34
CA ALA A 95 -6.85 -6.56 -0.33
C ALA A 95 -7.23 -5.18 0.29
N ASP A 96 -8.39 -4.62 -0.06
CA ASP A 96 -8.83 -3.28 0.34
C ASP A 96 -7.81 -2.16 0.02
N ARG A 97 -7.15 -2.28 -1.13
CA ARG A 97 -6.08 -1.37 -1.63
C ARG A 97 -6.55 -0.46 -2.77
N ILE A 98 -7.84 -0.41 -3.05
CA ILE A 98 -8.41 0.54 -4.00
C ILE A 98 -8.66 1.90 -3.32
N PRO A 99 -8.68 3.01 -4.07
CA PRO A 99 -8.87 4.36 -3.51
C PRO A 99 -10.33 4.65 -3.15
N SER A 100 -10.96 3.79 -2.34
CA SER A 100 -12.26 4.09 -1.70
C SER A 100 -12.10 5.27 -0.73
N ARG A 101 -13.14 6.06 -0.47
CA ARG A 101 -13.01 7.17 0.50
C ARG A 101 -12.62 6.69 1.89
N GLN A 102 -13.08 5.52 2.33
CA GLN A 102 -12.60 4.92 3.58
C GLN A 102 -11.07 4.74 3.56
N ASN A 103 -10.51 4.20 2.49
CA ASN A 103 -9.05 4.02 2.38
C ASN A 103 -8.32 5.35 2.24
N LEU A 104 -8.87 6.32 1.52
CA LEU A 104 -8.30 7.66 1.42
C LEU A 104 -8.28 8.39 2.77
N VAL A 105 -9.31 8.21 3.60
CA VAL A 105 -9.34 8.73 4.99
C VAL A 105 -8.31 8.00 5.86
N ARG A 106 -8.23 6.67 5.77
CA ARG A 106 -7.20 5.87 6.48
C ARG A 106 -5.77 6.31 6.13
N HIS A 107 -5.55 6.74 4.89
CA HIS A 107 -4.26 7.28 4.42
C HIS A 107 -4.11 8.80 4.59
N CYS A 108 -5.04 9.45 5.29
CA CYS A 108 -5.06 10.90 5.53
C CYS A 108 -4.98 11.76 4.25
N ILE A 109 -5.51 11.24 3.15
CA ILE A 109 -5.66 11.98 1.88
C ILE A 109 -6.95 12.82 1.91
N LEU A 110 -8.00 12.28 2.53
CA LEU A 110 -9.28 12.97 2.74
C LEU A 110 -9.53 13.20 4.23
N PRO A 111 -10.26 14.26 4.60
CA PRO A 111 -10.67 14.47 5.97
C PRO A 111 -11.72 13.42 6.39
N PRO A 112 -11.82 13.07 7.69
CA PRO A 112 -12.76 12.06 8.17
C PRO A 112 -14.22 12.34 7.83
N GLU A 113 -14.60 13.61 7.72
CA GLU A 113 -15.96 14.04 7.33
C GLU A 113 -16.35 13.57 5.91
N ASP A 114 -15.37 13.36 5.04
CA ASP A 114 -15.55 12.98 3.64
C ASP A 114 -15.59 11.46 3.42
N ILE A 115 -15.74 10.65 4.48
CA ILE A 115 -15.77 9.18 4.38
C ILE A 115 -17.01 8.62 3.66
N THR A 116 -18.03 9.44 3.44
CA THR A 116 -19.30 9.01 2.85
C THR A 116 -19.22 8.83 1.33
N CYS A 117 -19.97 7.85 0.81
CA CYS A 117 -20.05 7.56 -0.62
C CYS A 117 -20.60 8.75 -1.41
N ILE A 118 -19.90 9.18 -2.46
CA ILE A 118 -20.33 10.33 -3.28
C ILE A 118 -21.68 10.06 -3.94
N LEU A 119 -21.92 8.81 -4.35
CA LEU A 119 -23.08 8.42 -5.15
C LEU A 119 -24.38 8.40 -4.35
N ARG A 120 -24.32 8.04 -3.06
CA ARG A 120 -25.50 7.90 -2.19
C ARG A 120 -25.52 8.88 -1.02
N ARG A 121 -24.37 9.41 -0.61
CA ARG A 121 -24.13 10.32 0.53
C ARG A 121 -24.71 9.88 1.88
N GLN A 122 -25.11 8.62 1.98
CA GLN A 122 -25.79 8.06 3.15
C GLN A 122 -24.94 7.00 3.87
N PHE A 123 -24.07 6.31 3.13
CA PHE A 123 -23.25 5.22 3.65
C PHE A 123 -21.77 5.56 3.49
N GLN A 124 -20.92 4.97 4.34
CA GLN A 124 -19.47 5.06 4.17
C GLN A 124 -19.05 4.40 2.85
N GLU A 125 -18.12 5.02 2.14
CA GLU A 125 -17.58 4.43 0.91
C GLU A 125 -16.48 3.44 1.24
N THR A 126 -16.88 2.19 1.45
CA THR A 126 -15.97 1.05 1.53
C THR A 126 -15.82 0.41 0.15
N SER A 127 -14.77 -0.39 -0.05
CA SER A 127 -14.60 -1.17 -1.29
C SER A 127 -15.80 -2.09 -1.56
N ILE A 128 -16.32 -2.73 -0.51
CA ILE A 128 -17.50 -3.60 -0.62
C ILE A 128 -18.76 -2.79 -0.94
N HIS A 129 -18.96 -1.64 -0.28
CA HIS A 129 -20.10 -0.79 -0.59
C HIS A 129 -20.06 -0.35 -2.05
N LEU A 130 -18.92 0.17 -2.51
CA LEU A 130 -18.76 0.73 -3.84
C LEU A 130 -19.11 -0.30 -4.94
N PHE A 131 -18.65 -1.55 -4.81
CA PHE A 131 -18.79 -2.57 -5.86
C PHE A 131 -19.94 -3.56 -5.66
N CYS A 132 -20.39 -3.81 -4.43
CA CYS A 132 -21.37 -4.87 -4.14
C CYS A 132 -22.71 -4.35 -3.62
N HIS A 133 -22.75 -3.17 -2.98
CA HIS A 133 -23.96 -2.71 -2.29
C HIS A 133 -24.44 -1.33 -2.72
N CYS A 134 -23.65 -0.58 -3.48
CA CYS A 134 -24.03 0.74 -3.96
C CYS A 134 -25.05 0.59 -5.09
N PRO A 135 -26.32 1.00 -4.90
CA PRO A 135 -27.36 0.79 -5.91
C PRO A 135 -27.08 1.53 -7.21
N VAL A 136 -26.32 2.64 -7.13
CA VAL A 136 -25.95 3.46 -8.30
C VAL A 136 -24.83 2.76 -9.08
N SER A 137 -23.81 2.23 -8.39
CA SER A 137 -22.72 1.52 -9.06
C SER A 137 -23.17 0.19 -9.64
N ALA A 138 -24.11 -0.50 -9.00
CA ALA A 138 -24.66 -1.77 -9.46
C ALA A 138 -25.61 -1.64 -10.66
N ALA A 139 -26.01 -0.42 -11.03
CA ALA A 139 -26.92 -0.15 -12.14
C ALA A 139 -26.19 0.13 -13.48
N VAL A 140 -24.86 0.03 -13.52
CA VAL A 140 -23.99 0.23 -14.69
C VAL A 140 -23.53 -1.12 -15.22
#